data_AF-M1DL94-F1
#
_entry.id   AF-M1DL94-F1
#
_cell.length_a   1.000
_cell.length_b   1.000
_cell.length_c   1.000
_cell.angle_alpha   90.00
_cell.angle_beta   90.00
_cell.angle_gamma   90.00
#
_symmetry.space_group_name_H-M   'P 1'
#
loop_
_entity.id
_entity.type
_entity.pdbx_description
1 polymer ?
#
loop_
_entity_poly.entity_id
_entity_poly.type
_entity_poly.pdbx_seq_one_letter_code
_entity_poly.pdbx_strand_id
1 'polypeptide(L)'
;MAMICNHVNDVQTFEKDNKIIRAAMLKIQYADVIFKSQQQTLGEAFDEKEMKKQVELWKTQLQEEKVKSHQEGNRDRDREATRIAIASIKRTVEFDDAIQAERDFLAIIGAKNPW
;
A
#
# COMPACT_ATOMS: atom_id res chain seq x y z
N MET A 1 -27.57 -0.81 -0.66
CA MET A 1 -26.90 -0.61 0.65
C MET A 1 -25.77 -1.65 0.75
N ALA A 2 -24.66 -1.46 0.02
CA ALA A 2 -23.61 -2.48 -0.12
C ALA A 2 -22.20 -1.84 -0.19
N MET A 3 -21.88 -0.96 0.76
CA MET A 3 -20.62 -0.19 0.73
C MET A 3 -19.70 -0.39 1.93
N ILE A 4 -20.06 -1.26 2.89
CA ILE A 4 -19.29 -1.46 4.13
C ILE A 4 -18.30 -2.65 4.04
N CYS A 5 -18.42 -3.53 3.03
CA CYS A 5 -17.71 -4.82 3.04
C CYS A 5 -16.24 -4.79 2.57
N ASN A 6 -15.76 -3.73 1.90
CA ASN A 6 -14.41 -3.75 1.32
C ASN A 6 -13.31 -3.36 2.33
N HIS A 7 -13.60 -2.46 3.28
CA HIS A 7 -12.58 -1.93 4.19
C HIS A 7 -12.12 -2.92 5.26
N VAL A 8 -13.00 -3.84 5.69
CA VAL A 8 -12.69 -4.89 6.67
C VAL A 8 -11.82 -5.99 6.03
N ASN A 9 -11.99 -6.24 4.74
CA ASN A 9 -11.21 -7.24 4.02
C ASN A 9 -9.77 -6.77 3.77
N ASP A 10 -9.56 -5.50 3.40
CA ASP A 10 -8.23 -4.94 3.15
C ASP A 10 -7.33 -4.93 4.41
N VAL A 11 -7.89 -4.66 5.59
CA VAL A 11 -7.12 -4.68 6.85
C VAL A 11 -6.72 -6.12 7.23
N GLN A 12 -7.64 -7.08 7.04
CA GLN A 12 -7.37 -8.49 7.35
C GLN A 12 -6.39 -9.14 6.38
N THR A 13 -6.39 -8.75 5.11
CA THR A 13 -5.42 -9.24 4.11
C THR A 13 -4.03 -8.66 4.39
N PHE A 14 -3.92 -7.36 4.66
CA PHE A 14 -2.65 -6.72 4.99
C PHE A 14 -1.98 -7.29 6.25
N GLU A 15 -2.77 -7.66 7.26
CA GLU A 15 -2.26 -8.26 8.50
C GLU A 15 -1.79 -9.71 8.28
N LYS A 16 -2.45 -10.46 7.38
CA LYS A 16 -2.03 -11.80 6.97
C LYS A 16 -0.74 -11.74 6.15
N ASP A 17 -0.64 -10.81 5.21
CA ASP A 17 0.55 -10.63 4.37
C ASP A 17 1.77 -10.25 5.22
N ASN A 18 1.59 -9.39 6.24
CA ASN A 18 2.64 -9.09 7.21
C ASN A 18 3.10 -10.31 8.02
N LYS A 19 2.18 -11.20 8.42
CA LYS A 19 2.51 -12.45 9.12
C LYS A 19 3.31 -13.39 8.22
N ILE A 20 2.95 -13.47 6.93
CA ILE A 20 3.65 -14.28 5.92
C ILE A 20 5.08 -13.74 5.70
N ILE A 21 5.23 -12.45 5.45
CA ILE A 21 6.53 -11.80 5.27
C ILE A 21 7.41 -11.99 6.52
N ARG A 22 6.83 -11.86 7.72
CA ARG A 22 7.54 -12.09 8.99
C ARG A 22 8.00 -13.54 9.14
N ALA A 23 7.16 -14.51 8.81
CA ALA A 23 7.52 -15.92 8.85
C ALA A 23 8.64 -16.25 7.85
N ALA A 24 8.59 -15.69 6.65
CA ALA A 24 9.64 -15.85 5.63
C ALA A 24 10.97 -15.22 6.07
N MET A 25 10.95 -14.03 6.68
CA MET A 25 12.15 -13.42 7.27
C MET A 25 12.77 -14.30 8.36
N LEU A 26 11.95 -14.85 9.25
CA LEU A 26 12.43 -15.76 10.29
C LEU A 26 13.04 -17.03 9.69
N LYS A 27 12.42 -17.63 8.65
CA LYS A 27 12.98 -18.79 7.96
C LYS A 27 14.37 -18.50 7.37
N ILE A 28 14.58 -17.33 6.79
CA ILE A 28 15.89 -16.93 6.25
C ILE A 28 16.89 -16.65 7.38
N GLN A 29 16.48 -15.96 8.44
CA GLN A 29 17.36 -15.69 9.59
C GLN A 29 17.85 -16.98 10.26
N TYR A 30 16.98 -17.98 10.36
CA TYR A 30 17.32 -19.27 10.96
C TYR A 30 17.78 -20.32 9.94
N ALA A 31 18.00 -19.95 8.67
CA ALA A 31 18.38 -20.90 7.62
C ALA A 31 19.65 -21.68 7.97
N ASP A 32 20.66 -21.00 8.53
CA ASP A 32 21.93 -21.64 8.94
C ASP A 32 21.74 -22.63 10.10
N VAL A 33 20.82 -22.32 11.03
CA VAL A 33 20.50 -23.19 12.16
C VAL A 33 19.76 -24.42 11.67
N ILE A 34 18.78 -24.23 10.77
CA ILE A 34 18.04 -25.31 10.11
C ILE A 34 19.00 -26.20 9.33
N PHE A 35 19.90 -25.61 8.54
CA PHE A 35 20.92 -26.31 7.77
C PHE A 35 21.79 -27.20 8.66
N LYS A 36 22.38 -26.65 9.72
CA LYS A 36 23.22 -27.39 10.66
C LYS A 36 22.44 -28.50 11.36
N SER A 37 21.18 -28.23 11.74
CA SER A 37 20.33 -29.23 12.38
C SER A 37 20.05 -30.40 11.45
N GLN A 38 19.69 -30.13 10.18
CA GLN A 38 19.38 -31.17 9.19
C GLN A 38 20.61 -31.98 8.80
N GLN A 39 21.78 -31.34 8.71
CA GLN A 39 23.05 -32.04 8.51
C GLN A 39 23.34 -33.03 9.65
N GLN A 40 23.02 -32.65 10.90
CA GLN A 40 23.16 -33.54 12.05
C GLN A 40 22.15 -34.69 12.05
N THR A 41 20.90 -34.47 11.64
CA THR A 41 19.88 -35.53 11.61
C THR A 41 20.03 -36.49 10.43
N LEU A 42 20.42 -35.99 9.26
CA LEU A 42 20.47 -36.78 8.01
C LEU A 42 21.86 -37.36 7.72
N GLY A 43 22.93 -36.80 8.30
CA GLY A 43 24.29 -37.31 8.13
C GLY A 43 24.70 -37.40 6.66
N GLU A 44 25.01 -38.62 6.18
CA GLU A 44 25.42 -38.88 4.78
C GLU A 44 24.29 -38.69 3.76
N ALA A 45 23.02 -38.76 4.18
CA ALA A 45 21.88 -38.53 3.29
C ALA A 45 21.56 -37.04 3.08
N PHE A 46 22.37 -36.14 3.64
CA PHE A 46 22.18 -34.69 3.53
C PHE A 46 22.67 -34.15 2.18
N ASP A 47 21.76 -33.65 1.35
CA ASP A 47 22.10 -32.94 0.12
C ASP A 47 22.29 -31.43 0.39
N GLU A 48 23.54 -31.05 0.62
CA GLU A 48 23.95 -29.65 0.82
C GLU A 48 23.59 -28.76 -0.39
N LYS A 49 23.68 -29.30 -1.62
CA LYS A 49 23.43 -28.53 -2.84
C LYS A 49 21.96 -28.19 -2.95
N GLU A 50 21.08 -29.13 -2.62
CA GLU A 50 19.65 -28.91 -2.64
C GLU A 50 19.22 -27.94 -1.53
N MET A 51 19.81 -28.03 -0.35
CA MET A 51 19.51 -27.10 0.74
C MET A 51 19.92 -25.66 0.42
N LYS A 52 21.09 -25.46 -0.19
CA LYS A 52 21.52 -24.12 -0.64
C LYS A 52 20.55 -23.52 -1.66
N LYS A 53 20.05 -24.32 -2.60
CA LYS A 53 19.02 -23.85 -3.55
C LYS A 53 17.72 -23.46 -2.85
N GLN A 54 17.28 -24.23 -1.86
CA GLN A 54 16.08 -23.90 -1.07
C GLN A 54 16.23 -22.55 -0.35
N VAL A 55 17.39 -22.28 0.24
CA VAL A 55 17.68 -21.00 0.88
C VAL A 55 17.63 -19.84 -0.13
N GLU A 56 18.22 -20.00 -1.31
CA GLU A 56 18.16 -18.98 -2.38
C GLU A 56 16.74 -18.76 -2.92
N LEU A 57 15.94 -19.84 -3.01
CA LEU A 57 14.54 -19.76 -3.37
C LEU A 57 13.74 -18.93 -2.35
N TRP A 58 13.95 -19.18 -1.05
CA TRP A 58 13.27 -18.42 0.00
C TRP A 58 13.66 -16.94 -0.02
N LYS A 59 14.94 -16.62 -0.27
CA LYS A 59 15.39 -15.22 -0.41
C LYS A 59 14.70 -14.51 -1.58
N THR A 60 14.61 -15.17 -2.72
CA THR A 60 13.95 -14.63 -3.91
C THR A 60 12.47 -14.37 -3.64
N GLN A 61 11.76 -15.34 -3.05
CA GLN A 61 10.35 -15.20 -2.66
C GLN A 61 10.14 -14.03 -1.70
N LEU A 62 11.00 -13.89 -0.68
CA LEU A 62 10.90 -12.77 0.27
C LEU A 62 11.12 -11.42 -0.42
N GLN A 63 12.04 -11.32 -1.38
CA GLN A 63 12.25 -10.07 -2.10
C GLN A 63 11.04 -9.70 -2.95
N GLU A 64 10.47 -10.65 -3.70
CA GLU A 64 9.27 -10.40 -4.51
C GLU A 64 8.10 -9.94 -3.65
N GLU A 65 7.89 -10.58 -2.49
CA GLU A 65 6.80 -10.26 -1.58
C GLU A 65 6.98 -8.90 -0.91
N LYS A 66 8.23 -8.53 -0.55
CA LYS A 66 8.56 -7.17 -0.11
C LYS A 66 8.27 -6.13 -1.18
N VAL A 67 8.69 -6.36 -2.42
CA VAL A 67 8.46 -5.43 -3.55
C VAL A 67 6.97 -5.24 -3.78
N LYS A 68 6.19 -6.33 -3.79
CA LYS A 68 4.71 -6.26 -3.91
C LYS A 68 4.09 -5.45 -2.77
N SER A 69 4.47 -5.71 -1.52
CA SER A 69 3.94 -4.96 -0.37
C SER A 69 4.27 -3.46 -0.45
N HIS A 70 5.47 -3.10 -0.92
CA HIS A 70 5.89 -1.72 -1.08
C HIS A 70 5.14 -1.02 -2.22
N GLN A 71 4.91 -1.73 -3.32
CA GLN A 71 4.17 -1.23 -4.47
C GLN A 71 2.69 -0.98 -4.12
N GLU A 72 2.06 -1.90 -3.37
CA GLU A 72 0.68 -1.72 -2.89
C GLU A 72 0.59 -0.55 -1.90
N GLY A 73 1.50 -0.48 -0.92
CA GLY A 73 1.53 0.62 0.05
C GLY A 73 1.83 2.00 -0.56
N ASN A 74 2.47 2.07 -1.73
CA ASN A 74 2.65 3.33 -2.47
C ASN A 74 1.35 3.80 -3.12
N ARG A 75 0.53 2.88 -3.66
CA ARG A 75 -0.73 3.23 -4.33
C ARG A 75 -1.73 3.88 -3.37
N ASP A 76 -1.80 3.40 -2.15
CA ASP A 76 -2.69 3.99 -1.13
C ASP A 76 -2.24 5.38 -0.70
N ARG A 77 -0.92 5.58 -0.57
CA ARG A 77 -0.35 6.90 -0.29
C ARG A 77 -0.60 7.88 -1.44
N ASP A 78 -0.43 7.44 -2.67
CA ASP A 78 -0.70 8.27 -3.85
C ASP A 78 -2.18 8.63 -3.97
N ARG A 79 -3.09 7.70 -3.64
CA ARG A 79 -4.53 7.96 -3.58
C ARG A 79 -4.87 9.00 -2.52
N GLU A 80 -4.29 8.88 -1.32
CA GLU A 80 -4.55 9.83 -0.24
C GLU A 80 -3.97 11.21 -0.55
N ALA A 81 -2.75 11.28 -1.11
CA ALA A 81 -2.17 12.51 -1.61
C ALA A 81 -3.04 13.17 -2.70
N THR A 82 -3.59 12.36 -3.62
CA THR A 82 -4.51 12.85 -4.66
C THR A 82 -5.81 13.40 -4.06
N ARG A 83 -6.38 12.74 -3.04
CA ARG A 83 -7.57 13.25 -2.33
C ARG A 83 -7.30 14.58 -1.65
N ILE A 84 -6.17 14.69 -0.96
CA ILE A 84 -5.74 15.94 -0.30
C ILE A 84 -5.56 17.05 -1.34
N ALA A 85 -4.90 16.77 -2.47
CA ALA A 85 -4.72 17.72 -3.55
C ALA A 85 -6.04 18.17 -4.19
N ILE A 86 -6.99 17.25 -4.44
CA ILE A 86 -8.32 17.61 -4.96
C ILE A 86 -9.08 18.46 -3.93
N ALA A 87 -9.01 18.12 -2.65
CA ALA A 87 -9.65 18.86 -1.58
C ALA A 87 -9.04 20.26 -1.40
N SER A 88 -7.71 20.40 -1.53
CA SER A 88 -7.05 21.70 -1.49
C SER A 88 -7.43 22.55 -2.69
N ILE A 89 -7.43 21.98 -3.91
CA ILE A 89 -7.89 22.67 -5.12
C ILE A 89 -9.34 23.15 -4.97
N LYS A 90 -10.26 22.31 -4.48
CA LYS A 90 -11.64 22.71 -4.20
C LYS A 90 -11.77 23.83 -3.17
N ARG A 91 -10.83 23.93 -2.23
CA ARG A 91 -10.80 24.97 -1.20
C ARG A 91 -10.23 26.28 -1.74
N THR A 92 -9.28 26.22 -2.67
CA THR A 92 -8.58 27.38 -3.21
C THR A 92 -9.19 27.93 -4.50
N VAL A 93 -10.00 27.15 -5.20
CA VAL A 93 -10.75 27.63 -6.36
C VAL A 93 -12.05 28.23 -5.86
N GLU A 94 -12.05 29.54 -5.63
CA GLU A 94 -13.25 30.35 -5.38
C GLU A 94 -14.03 30.50 -6.70
N PHE A 95 -14.87 29.51 -7.02
CA PHE A 95 -15.83 29.62 -8.13
C PHE A 95 -16.84 30.76 -7.92
N ASP A 96 -16.94 31.28 -6.70
CA ASP A 96 -17.83 32.38 -6.33
C ASP A 96 -17.30 33.75 -6.73
N ASP A 97 -16.00 33.93 -6.98
CA ASP A 97 -15.45 35.27 -7.30
C ASP A 97 -15.99 35.84 -8.60
N ALA A 98 -16.15 35.00 -9.62
CA ALA A 98 -16.75 35.43 -10.89
C ALA A 98 -18.24 35.78 -10.75
N ILE A 99 -18.97 35.02 -9.92
CA ILE A 99 -20.41 35.22 -9.67
C ILE A 99 -20.64 36.41 -8.73
N GLN A 100 -19.76 36.61 -7.74
CA GLN A 100 -19.77 37.73 -6.81
C GLN A 100 -19.37 39.01 -7.53
N ALA A 101 -18.36 38.97 -8.39
CA ALA A 101 -18.00 40.10 -9.25
C ALA A 101 -19.12 40.49 -10.21
N GLU A 102 -19.86 39.52 -10.78
CA GLU A 102 -21.03 39.80 -11.63
C GLU A 102 -22.18 40.41 -10.80
N ARG A 103 -22.45 39.90 -9.60
CA ARG A 103 -23.44 40.48 -8.67
C ARG A 103 -23.08 41.90 -8.25
N ASP A 104 -21.83 42.14 -7.88
CA ASP A 104 -21.34 43.45 -7.48
C ASP A 104 -21.38 44.43 -8.67
N PHE A 105 -21.04 43.96 -9.87
CA PHE A 105 -21.17 44.75 -11.11
C PHE A 105 -22.64 45.10 -11.42
N LEU A 106 -23.57 44.14 -11.35
CA LEU A 106 -25.00 44.37 -11.56
C LEU A 106 -25.60 45.34 -10.52
N ALA A 107 -25.15 45.25 -9.27
CA ALA A 107 -25.52 46.18 -8.21
C ALA A 107 -25.01 47.61 -8.47
N ILE A 108 -23.77 47.76 -8.96
CA ILE A 108 -23.16 49.07 -9.30
C ILE A 108 -23.89 49.74 -10.47
N ILE A 109 -24.30 48.99 -11.49
CA ILE A 109 -25.01 49.56 -12.65
C ILE A 109 -26.52 49.74 -12.43
N GLY A 110 -27.03 49.43 -11.23
CA GLY A 110 -28.44 49.57 -10.87
C GLY A 110 -29.38 48.59 -11.59
N ALA A 111 -28.84 47.50 -12.15
CA ALA A 111 -29.64 46.46 -12.78
C ALA A 111 -30.30 45.60 -11.70
N LYS A 112 -31.63 45.47 -11.74
CA LYS A 112 -32.37 44.62 -10.81
C LYS A 112 -32.18 43.16 -11.23
N ASN A 113 -31.56 42.34 -10.38
CA ASN A 113 -31.44 40.90 -10.60
C ASN A 113 -32.82 40.27 -10.85
N PRO A 114 -33.03 39.51 -11.94
CA PRO A 114 -34.32 38.90 -12.26
C PRO A 114 -34.58 37.55 -11.55
N TRP A 115 -33.82 37.21 -10.50
CA TRP A 115 -33.98 35.98 -9.73
C TRP A 115 -33.96 36.25 -8.23
#